data_AF-A0A7X0J5K8-F1
#
_entry.id   AF-A0A7X0J5K8-F1
#
_cell.length_a   1.000
_cell.length_b   1.000
_cell.length_c   1.000
_cell.angle_alpha   90.00
_cell.angle_beta   90.00
_cell.angle_gamma   90.00
#
_symmetry.space_group_name_H-M   'P 1'
#
loop_
_entity.id
_entity.type
_entity.pdbx_description
1 polymer ?
#
loop_
_entity_poly.entity_id
_entity_poly.type
_entity_poly.pdbx_seq_one_letter_code
_entity_poly.pdbx_strand_id
1 'polypeptide(L)'
;MNKSEVEQVLITVKSGTEEALNIKIYKNGILARRGCGGLPGVKISGMSFTGNSEYFDKVMQSVSQQILDQPINHEEKIITGSLEYLVAFYGASSNGDQGERAAWTKSVALRFFMDEGTSFRHNLLGFVDGFAIEAMKLTDSWYFDIMMLALEKMKSESLPEQTLATAPPTEEALTQDFQSYFEQVSKKDLPGFVKDKRYVSDKGVIHSLTIEGTDQSLSYKFEVIQ
;
A
#
# COMPACT_ATOMS: atom_id res chain seq x y z
N MET A 1 15.81 -9.36 16.10
CA MET A 1 16.51 -8.54 15.07
C MET A 1 16.56 -7.13 15.62
N ASN A 2 17.69 -6.42 15.56
CA ASN A 2 17.72 -5.04 16.05
C ASN A 2 16.96 -4.12 15.09
N LYS A 3 16.21 -3.16 15.64
CA LYS A 3 15.43 -2.20 14.83
C LYS A 3 16.26 -1.47 13.77
N SER A 4 17.51 -1.14 14.07
CA SER A 4 18.43 -0.48 13.13
C SER A 4 18.85 -1.36 11.95
N GLU A 5 18.75 -2.69 12.07
CA GLU A 5 19.08 -3.66 11.01
C GLU A 5 17.96 -3.80 9.98
N VAL A 6 16.75 -3.31 10.24
CA VAL A 6 15.61 -3.45 9.32
C VAL A 6 15.87 -2.63 8.05
N GLU A 7 15.68 -3.25 6.90
CA GLU A 7 15.81 -2.65 5.57
C GLU A 7 14.49 -2.68 4.78
N GLN A 8 13.55 -3.56 5.15
CA GLN A 8 12.24 -3.64 4.52
C GLN A 8 11.15 -3.96 5.54
N VAL A 9 9.98 -3.33 5.34
CA VAL A 9 8.70 -3.71 5.95
C VAL A 9 7.77 -4.22 4.86
N LEU A 10 7.23 -5.42 5.06
CA LEU A 10 6.17 -6.02 4.25
C LEU A 10 4.89 -6.10 5.08
N ILE A 11 3.78 -5.65 4.52
CA ILE A 11 2.46 -5.69 5.14
C ILE A 11 1.52 -6.35 4.15
N THR A 12 0.81 -7.40 4.56
CA THR A 12 -0.22 -8.03 3.73
C THR A 12 -1.49 -8.30 4.53
N VAL A 13 -2.63 -8.07 3.90
CA VAL A 13 -3.96 -8.43 4.42
C VAL A 13 -4.69 -9.22 3.34
N LYS A 14 -5.22 -10.39 3.69
CA LYS A 14 -5.97 -11.26 2.77
C LYS A 14 -7.25 -11.78 3.41
N SER A 15 -8.31 -11.92 2.63
CA SER A 15 -9.49 -12.71 2.99
C SER A 15 -9.74 -13.76 1.91
N GLY A 16 -9.89 -15.02 2.32
CA GLY A 16 -9.84 -16.18 1.43
C GLY A 16 -8.55 -16.21 0.60
N THR A 17 -8.71 -16.28 -0.73
CA THR A 17 -7.60 -16.21 -1.69
C THR A 17 -7.35 -14.79 -2.22
N GLU A 18 -8.16 -13.81 -1.81
CA GLU A 18 -8.05 -12.44 -2.27
C GLU A 18 -7.14 -11.60 -1.38
N GLU A 19 -6.25 -10.84 -2.01
CA GLU A 19 -5.38 -9.91 -1.31
C GLU A 19 -6.02 -8.53 -1.29
N ALA A 20 -6.39 -8.08 -0.09
CA ALA A 20 -6.98 -6.77 0.13
C ALA A 20 -5.90 -5.66 0.20
N LEU A 21 -4.71 -6.01 0.69
CA LEU A 21 -3.58 -5.09 0.82
C LEU A 21 -2.24 -5.81 0.71
N ASN A 22 -1.31 -5.19 -0.01
CA ASN A 22 0.12 -5.52 -0.01
C ASN A 22 0.91 -4.22 -0.07
N ILE A 23 1.74 -3.96 0.93
CA ILE A 23 2.65 -2.82 0.95
C ILE A 23 4.05 -3.34 1.23
N LYS A 24 5.01 -2.91 0.41
CA LYS A 24 6.44 -3.06 0.65
C LYS A 24 7.07 -1.68 0.77
N ILE A 25 7.73 -1.43 1.89
CA ILE A 25 8.41 -0.17 2.15
C ILE A 25 9.87 -0.50 2.46
N TYR A 26 10.77 0.02 1.63
CA TYR A 26 12.20 -0.21 1.75
C TYR A 26 12.90 1.04 2.30
N LYS A 27 13.92 0.83 3.10
CA LYS A 27 14.72 1.89 3.73
C LYS A 27 15.43 2.79 2.71
N ASN A 28 15.73 2.27 1.53
CA ASN A 28 16.35 3.04 0.44
C ASN A 28 15.35 3.91 -0.36
N GLY A 29 14.06 3.88 -0.01
CA GLY A 29 13.03 4.67 -0.70
C GLY A 29 12.29 3.94 -1.81
N ILE A 30 12.46 2.63 -1.96
CA ILE A 30 11.51 1.85 -2.77
C ILE A 30 10.19 1.73 -2.01
N LEU A 31 9.09 2.10 -2.66
CA LEU A 31 7.73 1.90 -2.18
C LEU A 31 6.95 1.12 -3.23
N ALA A 32 6.30 0.03 -2.81
CA ALA A 32 5.37 -0.69 -3.65
C ALA A 32 4.07 -0.97 -2.91
N ARG A 33 2.93 -0.86 -3.61
CA ARG A 33 1.61 -1.15 -3.04
C ARG A 33 0.69 -1.77 -4.06
N ARG A 34 -0.20 -2.63 -3.59
CA ARG A 34 -1.44 -3.09 -4.23
C ARG A 34 -2.54 -3.11 -3.18
N GLY A 35 -3.74 -2.67 -3.55
CA GLY A 35 -4.92 -2.75 -2.68
C GLY A 35 -5.09 -1.59 -1.70
N CYS A 36 -6.25 -1.59 -1.04
CA CYS A 36 -6.72 -0.57 -0.10
C CYS A 36 -7.22 -1.15 1.23
N GLY A 37 -6.90 -2.41 1.53
CA GLY A 37 -7.30 -3.05 2.79
C GLY A 37 -8.73 -3.55 2.84
N GLY A 38 -9.55 -3.30 1.82
CA GLY A 38 -10.90 -3.85 1.67
C GLY A 38 -11.03 -4.86 0.52
N LEU A 39 -12.21 -5.47 0.44
CA LEU A 39 -12.63 -6.32 -0.68
C LEU A 39 -13.81 -5.68 -1.42
N PRO A 40 -13.96 -5.87 -2.75
CA PRO A 40 -13.08 -6.64 -3.63
C PRO A 40 -11.66 -6.07 -3.75
N GLY A 41 -10.65 -6.94 -3.90
CA GLY A 41 -9.25 -6.50 -3.98
C GLY A 41 -8.96 -5.69 -5.25
N VAL A 42 -8.25 -4.56 -5.09
CA VAL A 42 -7.78 -3.73 -6.23
C VAL A 42 -6.49 -4.32 -6.79
N LYS A 43 -6.47 -4.69 -8.08
CA LYS A 43 -5.33 -5.34 -8.73
C LYS A 43 -4.32 -4.36 -9.31
N ILE A 44 -4.72 -3.11 -9.55
CA ILE A 44 -3.77 -2.02 -9.87
C ILE A 44 -2.68 -1.99 -8.80
N SER A 45 -1.43 -1.90 -9.23
CA SER A 45 -0.29 -1.84 -8.32
C SER A 45 0.69 -0.78 -8.78
N GLY A 46 1.42 -0.21 -7.82
CA GLY A 46 2.44 0.80 -8.07
C GLY A 46 3.76 0.41 -7.45
N MET A 47 4.85 0.83 -8.08
CA MET A 47 6.18 0.85 -7.49
C MET A 47 6.84 2.18 -7.81
N SER A 48 7.51 2.79 -6.84
CA SER A 48 8.26 4.03 -7.00
C SER A 48 9.58 3.97 -6.25
N PHE A 49 10.58 4.68 -6.77
CA PHE A 49 11.83 4.95 -6.06
C PHE A 49 11.85 6.42 -5.66
N THR A 50 11.54 6.71 -4.40
CA THR A 50 11.50 8.09 -3.86
C THR A 50 12.89 8.65 -3.59
N GLY A 51 13.92 7.79 -3.53
CA GLY A 51 15.30 8.16 -3.24
C GLY A 51 15.55 8.57 -1.79
N ASN A 52 14.57 8.42 -0.89
CA ASN A 52 14.71 8.74 0.53
C ASN A 52 13.92 7.77 1.42
N SER A 53 14.27 7.72 2.70
CA SER A 53 13.70 6.79 3.69
C SER A 53 12.40 7.27 4.34
N GLU A 54 11.77 8.37 3.89
CA GLU A 54 10.70 9.04 4.65
C GLU A 54 9.54 8.12 5.01
N TYR A 55 9.03 7.34 4.05
CA TYR A 55 7.97 6.37 4.28
C TYR A 55 8.39 5.27 5.27
N PHE A 56 9.62 4.76 5.10
CA PHE A 56 10.17 3.73 5.97
C PHE A 56 10.34 4.23 7.40
N ASP A 57 10.92 5.42 7.57
CA ASP A 57 11.19 6.01 8.88
C ASP A 57 9.89 6.29 9.64
N LYS A 58 8.87 6.83 8.96
CA LYS A 58 7.54 7.06 9.55
C LYS A 58 6.91 5.76 10.05
N VAL A 59 6.90 4.72 9.23
CA VAL A 59 6.34 3.42 9.63
C VAL A 59 7.16 2.79 10.77
N MET A 60 8.48 2.87 10.71
CA MET A 60 9.35 2.33 11.76
C MET A 60 9.23 3.08 13.09
N GLN A 61 8.70 4.31 13.15
CA GLN A 61 8.45 4.99 14.43
C GLN A 61 7.49 4.19 15.33
N SER A 62 6.47 3.57 14.75
CA SER A 62 5.49 2.74 15.46
C SER A 62 6.01 1.35 15.87
N VAL A 63 7.17 0.92 15.35
CA VAL A 63 7.76 -0.39 15.62
C VAL A 63 8.71 -0.30 16.82
N SER A 64 8.35 -0.89 17.96
CA SER A 64 9.28 -1.01 19.10
C SER A 64 10.19 -2.22 18.95
N GLN A 65 11.32 -2.26 19.69
CA GLN A 65 12.19 -3.43 19.69
C GLN A 65 11.46 -4.69 20.17
N GLN A 66 10.52 -4.55 21.11
CA GLN A 66 9.69 -5.64 21.60
C GLN A 66 8.88 -6.34 20.48
N ILE A 67 8.40 -5.59 19.49
CA ILE A 67 7.71 -6.15 18.33
C ILE A 67 8.64 -7.09 17.53
N LEU A 68 9.91 -6.69 17.38
CA LEU A 68 10.91 -7.46 16.63
C LEU A 68 11.47 -8.67 17.39
N ASP A 69 11.23 -8.71 18.70
CA ASP A 69 11.67 -9.80 19.58
C ASP A 69 10.58 -10.85 19.82
N GLN A 70 9.35 -10.60 19.34
CA GLN A 70 8.19 -11.46 19.53
C GLN A 70 7.61 -11.94 18.19
N PRO A 71 8.35 -12.72 17.38
CA PRO A 71 7.78 -13.31 16.18
C PRO A 71 6.57 -14.17 16.54
N ILE A 72 5.53 -14.09 15.72
CA ILE A 72 4.32 -14.90 15.87
C ILE A 72 3.96 -15.51 14.52
N ASN A 73 3.58 -16.78 14.56
CA ASN A 73 2.89 -17.44 13.46
C ASN A 73 1.71 -18.22 14.04
N HIS A 74 0.60 -17.50 14.24
CA HIS A 74 -0.65 -18.08 14.73
C HIS A 74 -1.46 -18.62 13.55
N GLU A 75 -1.97 -19.84 13.69
CA GLU A 75 -2.73 -20.52 12.65
C GLU A 75 -3.93 -21.27 13.25
N GLU A 76 -5.11 -20.99 12.74
CA GLU A 76 -6.35 -21.64 13.13
C GLU A 76 -6.83 -22.62 12.06
N LYS A 77 -7.66 -23.58 12.49
CA LYS A 77 -8.44 -24.37 11.55
C LYS A 77 -9.57 -23.51 11.00
N ILE A 78 -9.62 -23.39 9.67
CA ILE A 78 -10.63 -22.59 8.95
C ILE A 78 -11.91 -23.41 8.71
N ILE A 79 -13.06 -22.80 8.99
CA ILE A 79 -14.40 -23.39 8.85
C ILE A 79 -15.29 -22.48 7.99
N THR A 80 -15.26 -21.17 8.21
CA THR A 80 -16.21 -20.22 7.61
C THR A 80 -15.59 -19.37 6.50
N GLY A 81 -14.32 -19.02 6.65
CA GLY A 81 -13.56 -18.16 5.76
C GLY A 81 -12.23 -17.83 6.43
N SER A 82 -11.17 -17.56 5.66
CA SER A 82 -9.85 -17.26 6.22
C SER A 82 -9.55 -15.77 6.17
N LEU A 83 -9.04 -15.22 7.26
CA LEU A 83 -8.47 -13.88 7.32
C LEU A 83 -6.98 -13.99 7.68
N GLU A 84 -6.12 -13.40 6.87
CA GLU A 84 -4.67 -13.40 7.09
C GLU A 84 -4.17 -11.98 7.24
N TYR A 85 -3.53 -11.71 8.39
CA TYR A 85 -2.70 -10.54 8.56
C TYR A 85 -1.24 -10.95 8.69
N LEU A 86 -0.36 -10.25 7.97
CA LEU A 86 1.08 -10.44 8.05
C LEU A 86 1.79 -9.09 8.05
N VAL A 87 2.64 -8.90 9.05
CA VAL A 87 3.68 -7.87 9.03
C VAL A 87 5.02 -8.58 9.15
N ALA A 88 5.90 -8.38 8.17
CA ALA A 88 7.23 -8.94 8.16
C ALA A 88 8.29 -7.84 8.04
N PHE A 89 9.38 -8.01 8.76
CA PHE A 89 10.55 -7.15 8.79
C PHE A 89 11.73 -7.94 8.25
N TYR A 90 12.42 -7.39 7.26
CA TYR A 90 13.62 -8.00 6.70
C TYR A 90 14.84 -7.15 7.02
N GLY A 91 15.92 -7.82 7.41
CA GLY A 91 17.18 -7.19 7.80
C GLY A 91 18.10 -6.92 6.62
N ALA A 92 19.40 -6.78 6.89
CA ALA A 92 20.41 -6.58 5.86
C ALA A 92 20.40 -7.69 4.78
N SER A 93 20.61 -7.27 3.54
CA SER A 93 20.79 -8.20 2.42
C SER A 93 22.20 -8.79 2.34
N SER A 94 22.30 -10.09 2.03
CA SER A 94 23.57 -10.82 1.90
C SER A 94 24.25 -10.64 0.54
N ASN A 95 23.50 -10.29 -0.50
CA ASN A 95 24.02 -10.09 -1.86
C ASN A 95 24.22 -8.61 -2.21
N GLY A 96 24.02 -7.70 -1.26
CA GLY A 96 24.15 -6.24 -1.47
C GLY A 96 22.97 -5.59 -2.19
N ASP A 97 22.01 -6.36 -2.72
CA ASP A 97 20.79 -5.83 -3.31
C ASP A 97 19.85 -5.29 -2.21
N GLN A 98 19.21 -4.15 -2.44
CA GLN A 98 18.34 -3.47 -1.46
C GLN A 98 16.87 -3.37 -1.93
N GLY A 99 16.48 -4.17 -2.92
CA GLY A 99 15.14 -4.17 -3.51
C GLY A 99 14.57 -5.58 -3.63
N GLU A 100 13.70 -5.83 -4.62
CA GLU A 100 13.04 -7.13 -4.82
C GLU A 100 14.01 -8.32 -5.04
N ARG A 101 15.28 -8.04 -5.39
CA ARG A 101 16.33 -9.06 -5.58
C ARG A 101 17.17 -9.33 -4.33
N ALA A 102 16.89 -8.65 -3.23
CA ALA A 102 17.62 -8.78 -1.97
C ALA A 102 17.53 -10.21 -1.40
N ALA A 103 18.68 -10.74 -1.01
CA ALA A 103 18.78 -12.01 -0.29
C ALA A 103 18.89 -11.74 1.21
N TRP A 104 17.75 -11.56 1.87
CA TRP A 104 17.66 -11.15 3.27
C TRP A 104 18.36 -12.11 4.23
N THR A 105 19.25 -11.59 5.06
CA THR A 105 19.99 -12.39 6.05
C THR A 105 19.14 -12.81 7.25
N LYS A 106 18.13 -12.02 7.58
CA LYS A 106 17.25 -12.19 8.73
C LYS A 106 15.85 -11.72 8.38
N SER A 107 14.84 -12.36 8.95
CA SER A 107 13.45 -11.92 8.89
C SER A 107 12.76 -12.15 10.23
N VAL A 108 11.88 -11.24 10.62
CA VAL A 108 10.95 -11.39 11.75
C VAL A 108 9.55 -11.17 11.21
N ALA A 109 8.59 -12.02 11.58
CA ALA A 109 7.21 -11.90 11.10
C ALA A 109 6.20 -12.03 12.24
N LEU A 110 5.11 -11.31 12.09
CA LEU A 110 3.88 -11.39 12.88
C LEU A 110 2.79 -11.82 11.91
N ARG A 111 2.45 -13.10 11.93
CA ARG A 111 1.43 -13.70 11.08
C ARG A 111 0.28 -14.23 11.92
N PHE A 112 -0.92 -13.83 11.55
CA PHE A 112 -2.17 -14.32 12.11
C PHE A 112 -3.02 -14.84 10.95
N PHE A 113 -3.17 -16.16 10.87
CA PHE A 113 -4.08 -16.83 9.94
C PHE A 113 -5.26 -17.39 10.74
N MET A 114 -6.42 -16.78 10.59
CA MET A 114 -7.56 -16.96 11.48
C MET A 114 -8.83 -17.27 10.71
N ASP A 115 -9.78 -17.92 11.37
CA ASP A 115 -11.14 -18.02 10.85
C ASP A 115 -11.85 -16.65 10.96
N GLU A 116 -12.65 -16.25 9.97
CA GLU A 116 -13.37 -14.97 9.98
C GLU A 116 -14.34 -14.84 11.18
N GLY A 117 -14.84 -15.96 11.71
CA GLY A 117 -15.69 -16.02 12.90
C GLY A 117 -14.93 -16.11 14.22
N THR A 118 -13.59 -15.97 14.23
CA THR A 118 -12.78 -16.23 15.42
C THR A 118 -13.08 -15.27 16.58
N SER A 119 -13.05 -15.80 17.81
CA SER A 119 -13.02 -15.02 19.05
C SER A 119 -11.61 -14.80 19.59
N PHE A 120 -10.58 -15.22 18.84
CA PHE A 120 -9.19 -15.06 19.24
C PHE A 120 -8.85 -13.59 19.51
N ARG A 121 -8.11 -13.36 20.58
CA ARG A 121 -7.65 -12.04 21.00
C ARG A 121 -6.17 -12.12 21.35
N HIS A 122 -5.38 -11.25 20.74
CA HIS A 122 -3.95 -11.13 21.04
C HIS A 122 -3.51 -9.68 20.87
N ASN A 123 -2.64 -9.21 21.77
CA ASN A 123 -2.20 -7.81 21.82
C ASN A 123 -1.52 -7.41 20.50
N LEU A 124 -0.68 -8.31 19.97
CA LEU A 124 0.02 -8.10 18.70
C LEU A 124 -0.89 -8.20 17.46
N LEU A 125 -2.09 -8.78 17.58
CA LEU A 125 -3.06 -8.74 16.48
C LEU A 125 -3.57 -7.31 16.29
N GLY A 126 -3.92 -6.62 17.38
CA GLY A 126 -4.32 -5.21 17.32
C GLY A 126 -3.19 -4.29 16.82
N PHE A 127 -1.94 -4.60 17.16
CA PHE A 127 -0.79 -3.91 16.56
C PHE A 127 -0.72 -4.13 15.05
N VAL A 128 -0.78 -5.38 14.58
CA VAL A 128 -0.66 -5.72 13.15
C VAL A 128 -1.76 -5.05 12.31
N ASP A 129 -3.01 -5.10 12.78
CA ASP A 129 -4.15 -4.46 12.10
C ASP A 129 -4.00 -2.93 12.07
N GLY A 130 -3.71 -2.32 13.22
CA GLY A 130 -3.49 -0.87 13.32
C GLY A 130 -2.30 -0.39 12.48
N PHE A 131 -1.22 -1.16 12.44
CA PHE A 131 -0.03 -0.87 11.64
C PHE A 131 -0.30 -0.95 10.13
N ALA A 132 -1.12 -1.92 9.69
CA ALA A 132 -1.56 -2.00 8.31
C ALA A 132 -2.39 -0.77 7.89
N ILE A 133 -3.32 -0.33 8.75
CA ILE A 133 -4.12 0.88 8.53
C ILE A 133 -3.23 2.13 8.48
N GLU A 134 -2.25 2.25 9.38
CA GLU A 134 -1.32 3.37 9.41
C GLU A 134 -0.48 3.46 8.12
N ALA A 135 0.12 2.34 7.70
CA ALA A 135 0.92 2.29 6.48
C ALA A 135 0.08 2.53 5.21
N MET A 136 -1.16 2.05 5.20
CA MET A 136 -2.12 2.35 4.14
C MET A 136 -2.39 3.86 4.06
N LYS A 137 -2.82 4.48 5.15
CA LYS A 137 -3.08 5.93 5.21
C LYS A 137 -1.88 6.76 4.81
N LEU A 138 -0.69 6.37 5.28
CA LEU A 138 0.56 7.05 4.93
C LEU A 138 0.81 7.05 3.42
N THR A 139 0.42 5.99 2.73
CA THR A 139 0.69 5.79 1.30
C THR A 139 -0.49 6.15 0.39
N ASP A 140 -1.64 6.56 0.93
CA ASP A 140 -2.87 6.78 0.14
C ASP A 140 -2.73 7.88 -0.91
N SER A 141 -2.14 9.03 -0.56
CA SER A 141 -1.96 10.13 -1.54
C SER A 141 -1.04 9.74 -2.70
N TRP A 142 0.00 8.93 -2.43
CA TRP A 142 0.87 8.39 -3.47
C TRP A 142 0.15 7.32 -4.29
N TYR A 143 -0.60 6.43 -3.63
CA TYR A 143 -1.32 5.36 -4.31
C TYR A 143 -2.48 5.90 -5.17
N PHE A 144 -3.11 7.00 -4.76
CA PHE A 144 -4.06 7.74 -5.60
C PHE A 144 -3.42 8.18 -6.93
N ASP A 145 -2.19 8.70 -6.91
CA ASP A 145 -1.50 9.10 -8.14
C ASP A 145 -1.18 7.88 -9.03
N ILE A 146 -0.88 6.71 -8.42
CA ILE A 146 -0.74 5.44 -9.15
C ILE A 146 -2.05 5.05 -9.84
N MET A 147 -3.18 5.22 -9.17
CA MET A 147 -4.50 4.94 -9.75
C MET A 147 -4.78 5.85 -10.95
N MET A 148 -4.48 7.15 -10.83
CA MET A 148 -4.63 8.11 -11.94
C MET A 148 -3.69 7.79 -13.11
N LEU A 149 -2.44 7.40 -12.83
CA LEU A 149 -1.50 6.97 -13.85
C LEU A 149 -1.98 5.70 -14.57
N ALA A 150 -2.53 4.73 -13.83
CA ALA A 150 -3.04 3.49 -14.39
C ALA A 150 -4.27 3.72 -15.30
N LEU A 151 -5.25 4.49 -14.81
CA LEU A 151 -6.54 4.72 -15.45
C LEU A 151 -6.44 5.71 -16.61
N GLU A 152 -5.88 6.89 -16.35
CA GLU A 152 -5.95 8.06 -17.24
C GLU A 152 -4.67 8.31 -18.01
N LYS A 153 -3.61 7.55 -17.72
CA LYS A 153 -2.23 7.81 -18.21
C LYS A 153 -1.75 9.23 -17.85
N MET A 154 -2.24 9.75 -16.73
CA MET A 154 -1.88 11.06 -16.19
C MET A 154 -0.86 10.87 -15.06
N LYS A 155 0.38 11.31 -15.28
CA LYS A 155 1.44 11.20 -14.27
C LYS A 155 1.47 12.45 -13.38
N SER A 156 1.25 12.28 -12.08
CA SER A 156 1.48 13.36 -11.12
C SER A 156 2.96 13.76 -11.09
N GLU A 157 3.25 15.06 -11.05
CA GLU A 157 4.61 15.59 -10.86
C GLU A 157 5.22 15.20 -9.50
N SER A 158 4.39 14.81 -8.52
CA SER A 158 4.88 14.27 -7.23
C SER A 158 5.35 12.81 -7.32
N LEU A 159 5.03 12.10 -8.40
CA LEU A 159 5.54 10.75 -8.62
C LEU A 159 6.98 10.80 -9.14
N PRO A 160 7.91 10.02 -8.57
CA PRO A 160 9.25 9.87 -9.11
C PRO A 160 9.28 9.53 -10.60
N GLU A 161 10.37 9.87 -11.28
CA GLU A 161 10.52 9.56 -12.70
C GLU A 161 10.39 8.05 -12.96
N GLN A 162 10.98 7.25 -12.08
CA GLN A 162 11.07 5.78 -12.16
C GLN A 162 9.82 5.06 -11.59
N THR A 163 8.67 5.74 -11.53
CA THR A 163 7.41 5.13 -11.09
C THR A 163 6.83 4.21 -12.17
N LEU A 164 6.44 3.01 -11.75
CA LEU A 164 5.72 2.03 -12.58
C LEU A 164 4.33 1.79 -11.98
N ALA A 165 3.32 1.78 -12.84
CA ALA A 165 1.97 1.33 -12.51
C ALA A 165 1.61 0.11 -13.35
N THR A 166 1.13 -0.95 -12.72
CA THR A 166 0.59 -2.12 -13.39
C THR A 166 -0.92 -2.12 -13.22
N ALA A 167 -1.65 -2.42 -14.29
CA ALA A 167 -3.10 -2.43 -14.32
C ALA A 167 -3.62 -3.70 -15.01
N PRO A 168 -4.88 -4.09 -14.75
CA PRO A 168 -5.54 -5.11 -15.57
C PRO A 168 -5.47 -4.79 -17.07
N PRO A 169 -5.39 -5.81 -17.94
CA PRO A 169 -5.18 -5.59 -19.38
C PRO A 169 -6.44 -5.11 -20.12
N THR A 170 -7.64 -5.30 -19.55
CA THR A 170 -8.90 -4.90 -20.19
C THR A 170 -9.48 -3.67 -19.51
N GLU A 171 -10.18 -2.86 -20.31
CA GLU A 171 -10.82 -1.63 -19.85
C GLU A 171 -11.94 -1.91 -18.83
N GLU A 172 -12.69 -3.00 -18.99
CA GLU A 172 -13.73 -3.37 -18.03
C GLU A 172 -13.13 -3.73 -16.67
N ALA A 173 -12.03 -4.50 -16.64
CA ALA A 173 -11.37 -4.90 -15.41
C ALA A 173 -10.68 -3.70 -14.73
N LEU A 174 -10.10 -2.79 -15.51
CA LEU A 174 -9.53 -1.54 -15.02
C LEU A 174 -10.62 -0.65 -14.38
N THR A 175 -11.78 -0.54 -15.02
CA THR A 175 -12.91 0.23 -14.50
C THR A 175 -13.46 -0.38 -13.21
N GLN A 176 -13.59 -1.70 -13.15
CA GLN A 176 -14.03 -2.41 -11.94
C GLN A 176 -13.05 -2.19 -10.78
N ASP A 177 -11.74 -2.33 -11.02
CA ASP A 177 -10.70 -2.06 -10.02
C ASP A 177 -10.76 -0.62 -9.50
N PHE A 178 -11.02 0.34 -10.39
CA PHE A 178 -11.17 1.75 -10.01
C PHE A 178 -12.42 1.98 -9.16
N GLN A 179 -13.54 1.33 -9.48
CA GLN A 179 -14.76 1.38 -8.66
C GLN A 179 -14.51 0.80 -7.27
N SER A 180 -13.87 -0.38 -7.18
CA SER A 180 -13.50 -0.99 -5.90
C SER A 180 -12.55 -0.11 -5.09
N TYR A 181 -11.56 0.51 -5.72
CA TYR A 181 -10.69 1.50 -5.09
C TYR A 181 -11.50 2.67 -4.50
N PHE A 182 -12.42 3.21 -5.29
CA PHE A 182 -13.22 4.37 -4.92
C PHE A 182 -14.19 4.08 -3.76
N GLU A 183 -14.74 2.87 -3.70
CA GLU A 183 -15.59 2.43 -2.60
C GLU A 183 -14.82 2.31 -1.27
N GLN A 184 -13.51 2.04 -1.34
CA GLN A 184 -12.66 1.77 -0.17
C GLN A 184 -11.87 2.98 0.32
N VAL A 185 -11.53 3.93 -0.57
CA VAL A 185 -10.74 5.11 -0.20
C VAL A 185 -11.56 6.10 0.63
N SER A 186 -10.90 6.77 1.57
CA SER A 186 -11.51 7.84 2.36
C SER A 186 -11.84 9.05 1.47
N LYS A 187 -13.12 9.21 1.12
CA LYS A 187 -13.61 10.33 0.28
C LYS A 187 -13.33 11.70 0.89
N LYS A 188 -13.21 11.79 2.21
CA LYS A 188 -12.89 13.02 2.94
C LYS A 188 -11.45 13.47 2.74
N ASP A 189 -10.53 12.52 2.47
CA ASP A 189 -9.11 12.81 2.33
C ASP A 189 -8.72 13.10 0.87
N LEU A 190 -9.55 12.68 -0.10
CA LEU A 190 -9.31 12.86 -1.54
C LEU A 190 -8.99 14.32 -1.96
N PRO A 191 -9.69 15.37 -1.47
CA PRO A 191 -9.31 16.74 -1.80
C PRO A 191 -7.88 17.10 -1.38
N GLY A 192 -7.42 16.53 -0.26
CA GLY A 192 -6.04 16.69 0.21
C GLY A 192 -5.02 15.95 -0.64
N PHE A 193 -5.42 14.86 -1.32
CA PHE A 193 -4.53 14.09 -2.19
C PHE A 193 -4.20 14.83 -3.49
N VAL A 194 -5.09 15.67 -3.98
CA VAL A 194 -4.90 16.39 -5.25
C VAL A 194 -4.44 17.84 -5.07
N LYS A 195 -4.50 18.35 -3.84
CA LYS A 195 -4.16 19.73 -3.51
C LYS A 195 -2.74 20.05 -3.99
N ASP A 196 -2.62 21.14 -4.74
CA ASP A 196 -1.36 21.69 -5.28
C ASP A 196 -0.58 20.72 -6.20
N LYS A 197 -1.19 19.60 -6.63
CA LYS A 197 -0.58 18.66 -7.58
C LYS A 197 -0.87 19.06 -9.03
N ARG A 198 0.08 18.73 -9.89
CA ARG A 198 -0.01 18.86 -11.34
C ARG A 198 0.18 17.50 -11.97
N TYR A 199 -0.53 17.26 -13.06
CA TYR A 199 -0.54 16.00 -13.77
C TYR A 199 -0.14 16.22 -15.22
N VAL A 200 0.77 15.39 -15.72
CA VAL A 200 1.29 15.48 -17.08
C VAL A 200 0.76 14.29 -17.86
N SER A 201 0.11 14.59 -18.99
CA SER A 201 -0.32 13.57 -19.95
C SER A 201 0.86 13.01 -20.76
N ASP A 202 0.66 11.89 -21.46
CA ASP A 202 1.65 11.32 -22.39
C ASP A 202 2.11 12.31 -23.49
N LYS A 203 1.34 13.36 -23.75
CA LYS A 203 1.66 14.43 -24.72
C LYS A 203 2.42 15.62 -24.11
N GLY A 204 2.73 15.57 -22.81
CA GLY A 204 3.40 16.65 -22.09
C GLY A 204 2.50 17.82 -21.69
N VAL A 205 1.18 17.72 -21.86
CA VAL A 205 0.24 18.77 -21.41
C VAL A 205 0.03 18.67 -19.91
N ILE A 206 0.09 19.82 -19.22
CA ILE A 206 -0.05 19.93 -17.78
C ILE A 206 -1.51 20.20 -17.42
N HIS A 207 -2.00 19.46 -16.43
CA HIS A 207 -3.36 19.52 -15.92
C HIS A 207 -3.39 19.71 -14.40
N SER A 208 -4.41 20.40 -13.91
CA SER A 208 -4.86 20.31 -12.52
C SER A 208 -5.97 19.28 -12.43
N LEU A 209 -6.05 18.58 -11.30
CA LEU A 209 -7.12 17.64 -11.01
C LEU A 209 -8.05 18.22 -9.95
N THR A 210 -9.31 18.41 -10.32
CA THR A 210 -10.36 18.82 -9.39
C THR A 210 -11.20 17.59 -9.05
N ILE A 211 -11.46 17.39 -7.76
CA ILE A 211 -12.33 16.34 -7.26
C ILE A 211 -13.59 17.01 -6.73
N GLU A 212 -14.74 16.60 -7.27
CA GLU A 212 -16.06 17.02 -6.83
C GLU A 212 -16.82 15.79 -6.35
N GLY A 213 -17.28 15.78 -5.10
CA GLY A 213 -18.01 14.62 -4.61
C GLY A 213 -18.70 14.83 -3.28
N THR A 214 -19.67 13.96 -3.04
CA THR A 214 -20.32 13.73 -1.75
C THR A 214 -19.87 12.37 -1.19
N ASP A 215 -20.32 12.02 0.01
CA ASP A 215 -20.10 10.68 0.57
C ASP A 215 -20.67 9.56 -0.33
N GLN A 216 -21.57 9.87 -1.29
CA GLN A 216 -22.24 8.90 -2.17
C GLN A 216 -21.82 8.97 -3.63
N SER A 217 -21.18 10.06 -4.09
CA SER A 217 -20.79 10.24 -5.49
C SER A 217 -19.45 10.98 -5.58
N LEU A 218 -18.61 10.63 -6.54
CA LEU A 218 -17.39 11.36 -6.86
C LEU A 218 -17.25 11.46 -8.36
N SER A 219 -17.01 12.67 -8.82
CA SER A 219 -16.51 12.99 -10.13
C SER A 219 -15.16 13.65 -9.99
N TYR A 220 -14.28 13.40 -10.94
CA TYR A 220 -13.02 14.12 -11.04
C TYR A 220 -12.88 14.67 -12.45
N LYS A 221 -12.13 15.76 -12.57
CA LYS A 221 -11.91 16.43 -13.84
C LYS A 221 -10.47 16.94 -13.94
N PHE A 222 -9.82 16.61 -15.05
CA PHE A 222 -8.57 17.24 -15.43
C PHE A 222 -8.84 18.53 -16.21
N GLU A 223 -8.23 19.62 -15.77
CA GLU A 223 -8.32 20.94 -16.41
C GLU A 223 -6.93 21.37 -16.85
N VAL A 224 -6.80 21.84 -18.10
CA VAL A 224 -5.50 22.27 -18.63
C VAL A 224 -5.05 23.53 -17.90
N ILE A 225 -3.80 23.51 -17.42
CA ILE A 225 -3.15 24.69 -16.86
C ILE A 225 -2.40 25.38 -18.01
N GLN A 226 -2.78 26.62 -18.31
CA GLN A 226 -2.06 27.48 -19.27
C GLN A 226 -0.80 28.07 -18.65
#